data_AF-I2PZ55-F1
#
_entry.id   AF-I2PZ55-F1
#
_cell.length_a   1.000
_cell.length_b   1.000
_cell.length_c   1.000
_cell.angle_alpha   90.00
_cell.angle_beta   90.00
_cell.angle_gamma   90.00
#
_symmetry.space_group_name_H-M   'P 1'
#
loop_
_entity.id
_entity.type
_entity.pdbx_description
1 polymer ?
#
loop_
_entity_poly.entity_id
_entity_poly.type
_entity_poly.pdbx_seq_one_letter_code
_entity_poly.pdbx_strand_id
1 'polypeptide(L)'
;MQNSHRFFQNTGCRYFPCHPGADPAAFNCLFCFCPLYFLPDCGGDHVLRQGVKDCTACLRPHRPEGYDAILARLRREAAARRRVSDPAETPAEVPDGPPDEKDPEP
;
A
#
# COMPACT_ATOMS: atom_id res chain seq x y z
N MET A 1 12.28 -10.54 -8.29
CA MET A 1 12.46 -9.10 -8.60
C MET A 1 13.60 -8.56 -7.74
N GLN A 2 14.25 -7.47 -8.14
CA GLN A 2 15.31 -6.84 -7.33
C GLN A 2 14.70 -5.87 -6.30
N ASN A 3 15.32 -5.75 -5.13
CA ASN A 3 14.87 -4.80 -4.11
C ASN A 3 15.03 -3.36 -4.62
N SER A 4 14.03 -2.52 -4.34
CA SER A 4 13.94 -1.11 -4.74
C SER A 4 13.02 -0.34 -3.77
N HIS A 5 12.85 0.95 -4.01
CA HIS A 5 11.90 1.77 -3.26
C HIS A 5 10.43 1.34 -3.43
N ARG A 6 10.13 0.53 -4.47
CA ARG A 6 8.79 0.06 -4.83
C ARG A 6 8.55 -1.40 -4.43
N PHE A 7 9.64 -2.15 -4.21
CA PHE A 7 9.58 -3.59 -4.01
C PHE A 7 10.67 -4.07 -3.07
N PHE A 8 10.32 -4.90 -2.10
CA PHE A 8 11.29 -5.50 -1.19
C PHE A 8 10.84 -6.89 -0.79
N GLN A 9 11.75 -7.87 -0.72
CA GLN A 9 11.45 -9.19 -0.15
C GLN A 9 12.40 -9.53 0.97
N ASN A 10 11.85 -9.76 2.16
CA ASN A 10 12.60 -10.28 3.29
C ASN A 10 12.42 -11.81 3.39
N THR A 11 13.08 -12.55 2.51
CA THR A 11 13.03 -14.03 2.50
C THR A 11 13.62 -14.66 3.77
N GLY A 12 14.43 -13.91 4.54
CA GLY A 12 14.94 -14.34 5.85
C GLY A 12 13.96 -14.12 7.01
N CYS A 13 12.80 -13.50 6.79
CA CYS A 13 11.78 -13.33 7.82
C CYS A 13 11.20 -14.69 8.22
N ARG A 14 11.09 -14.96 9.53
CA ARG A 14 10.49 -16.20 10.06
C ARG A 14 9.03 -16.42 9.65
N TYR A 15 8.37 -15.38 9.15
CA TYR A 15 6.98 -15.43 8.71
C TYR A 15 6.87 -15.51 7.19
N PHE A 16 7.95 -15.44 6.42
CA PHE A 16 7.88 -15.39 4.96
C PHE A 16 7.49 -16.76 4.34
N PRO A 17 6.54 -16.80 3.38
CA PRO A 17 5.60 -15.75 3.02
C PRO A 17 4.50 -15.59 4.10
N CYS A 18 4.23 -14.34 4.51
CA CYS A 18 3.39 -14.07 5.69
C CYS A 18 1.90 -14.37 5.49
N HIS A 19 1.45 -14.43 4.23
CA HIS A 19 0.05 -14.63 3.87
C HIS A 19 -0.16 -15.96 3.12
N PRO A 20 -1.16 -16.75 3.50
CA PRO A 20 -1.52 -17.98 2.78
C PRO A 20 -1.83 -17.71 1.31
N GLY A 21 -1.33 -18.57 0.41
CA GLY A 21 -1.60 -18.47 -1.03
C GLY A 21 -0.82 -17.37 -1.76
N ALA A 22 0.07 -16.65 -1.07
CA ALA A 22 1.01 -15.74 -1.71
C ALA A 22 2.00 -16.47 -2.61
N ASP A 23 2.27 -15.91 -3.79
CA ASP A 23 3.41 -16.31 -4.61
C ASP A 23 4.71 -15.72 -4.01
N PRO A 24 5.63 -16.54 -3.48
CA PRO A 24 6.88 -16.05 -2.90
C PRO A 24 7.75 -15.26 -3.89
N ALA A 25 7.66 -15.51 -5.20
CA ALA A 25 8.45 -14.82 -6.20
C ALA A 25 7.98 -13.37 -6.45
N ALA A 26 6.70 -13.09 -6.19
CA ALA A 26 6.07 -11.79 -6.36
C ALA A 26 5.73 -11.09 -5.03
N PHE A 27 5.99 -11.73 -3.89
CA PHE A 27 5.57 -11.24 -2.57
C PHE A 27 6.36 -10.00 -2.12
N ASN A 28 5.68 -8.86 -2.02
CA ASN A 28 6.27 -7.59 -1.61
C ASN A 28 6.11 -7.34 -0.09
N CYS A 29 7.22 -7.29 0.63
CA CYS A 29 7.29 -7.00 2.07
C CYS A 29 7.27 -5.49 2.38
N LEU A 30 7.32 -4.61 1.38
CA LEU A 30 7.40 -3.15 1.59
C LEU A 30 6.26 -2.63 2.49
N PHE A 31 5.07 -3.18 2.32
CA PHE A 31 3.90 -2.91 3.16
C PHE A 31 3.52 -4.13 4.00
N CYS A 32 4.49 -4.64 4.79
CA CYS A 32 4.25 -5.66 5.83
C CYS A 32 3.05 -5.35 6.75
N PHE A 33 2.72 -4.05 6.93
CA PHE A 33 1.43 -3.62 7.43
C PHE A 33 0.66 -2.91 6.30
N CYS A 34 -0.66 -3.09 6.25
CA CYS A 34 -1.50 -2.39 5.27
C CYS A 34 -1.64 -0.90 5.65
N PRO A 35 -1.15 0.05 4.84
CA PRO A 35 -1.27 1.48 5.14
C PRO A 35 -2.72 1.98 5.06
N LEU A 36 -3.64 1.17 4.53
CA LEU A 36 -5.05 1.50 4.36
C LEU A 36 -5.95 0.92 5.46
N TYR A 37 -5.39 0.28 6.49
CA TYR A 37 -6.16 -0.47 7.50
C TYR A 37 -7.25 0.37 8.20
N PHE A 38 -7.04 1.68 8.33
CA PHE A 38 -7.97 2.60 8.99
C PHE A 38 -9.16 3.01 8.10
N LEU A 39 -9.10 2.76 6.80
CA LEU A 39 -10.21 3.10 5.89
C LEU A 39 -11.31 2.06 6.02
N PRO A 40 -12.58 2.42 6.24
CA PRO A 40 -13.69 1.46 6.27
C PRO A 40 -13.75 0.62 4.98
N ASP A 41 -13.70 1.28 3.83
CA ASP A 41 -13.49 0.65 2.52
C ASP A 41 -12.04 0.89 2.05
N CYS A 42 -11.17 -0.07 2.34
CA CYS A 42 -9.79 -0.06 1.88
C CYS A 42 -9.60 -0.74 0.51
N GLY A 43 -10.66 -1.33 -0.06
CA GLY A 43 -10.62 -2.06 -1.33
C GLY A 43 -9.72 -3.32 -1.32
N GLY A 44 -9.57 -3.96 -0.16
CA GLY A 44 -8.85 -5.23 -0.03
C GLY A 44 -9.70 -6.32 0.62
N ASP A 45 -9.22 -7.56 0.58
CA ASP A 45 -9.97 -8.79 0.91
C ASP A 45 -10.04 -9.09 2.41
N HIS A 46 -10.17 -8.05 3.23
CA HIS A 46 -10.32 -8.19 4.67
C HIS A 46 -11.71 -8.71 5.05
N VAL A 47 -11.80 -9.40 6.18
CA VAL A 47 -13.07 -9.73 6.83
C VAL A 47 -13.16 -9.00 8.17
N LEU A 48 -14.37 -8.67 8.62
CA LEU A 48 -14.56 -8.12 9.97
C LEU A 48 -14.74 -9.25 10.98
N ARG A 49 -13.91 -9.24 12.03
CA ARG A 49 -14.07 -10.10 13.20
C ARG A 49 -14.16 -9.22 14.45
N GLN A 50 -15.32 -9.28 15.13
CA GLN A 50 -15.56 -8.50 16.35
C GLN A 50 -15.30 -6.98 16.17
N GLY A 51 -15.63 -6.44 14.99
CA GLY A 51 -15.40 -5.02 14.66
C GLY A 51 -13.96 -4.67 14.27
N VAL A 52 -13.04 -5.63 14.28
CA VAL A 52 -11.65 -5.46 13.84
C VAL A 52 -11.46 -6.07 12.45
N LYS A 53 -10.66 -5.41 11.62
CA LYS A 53 -10.29 -5.93 10.30
C LYS A 53 -9.27 -7.07 10.46
N ASP A 54 -9.66 -8.24 9.98
CA ASP A 54 -8.75 -9.37 9.77
C ASP A 54 -8.30 -9.39 8.30
N CYS A 55 -7.03 -9.08 8.10
CA CYS A 55 -6.38 -9.02 6.79
C CYS A 55 -5.57 -10.28 6.47
N THR A 56 -5.70 -11.37 7.25
CA THR A 56 -4.86 -12.58 7.11
C THR A 56 -4.89 -13.20 5.71
N ALA A 57 -5.98 -13.03 4.95
CA ALA A 57 -6.10 -13.51 3.58
C ALA A 57 -5.82 -12.43 2.50
N CYS A 58 -5.55 -11.19 2.90
CA CYS A 58 -5.42 -10.06 1.97
C CYS A 58 -3.99 -9.98 1.40
N LEU A 59 -3.86 -10.06 0.08
CA LEU A 59 -2.58 -9.95 -0.62
C LEU A 59 -2.33 -8.57 -1.23
N ARG A 60 -3.30 -7.65 -1.13
CA ARG A 60 -3.23 -6.32 -1.77
C ARG A 60 -1.91 -5.56 -1.51
N PRO A 61 -1.41 -5.45 -0.28
CA PRO A 61 -0.13 -4.75 -0.04
C PRO A 61 1.10 -5.57 -0.45
N HIS A 62 0.93 -6.85 -0.75
CA HIS A 62 1.99 -7.81 -1.01
C HIS A 62 2.14 -8.19 -2.47
N ARG A 63 1.37 -7.57 -3.37
CA ARG A 63 1.56 -7.70 -4.81
C ARG A 63 2.59 -6.67 -5.32
N PRO A 64 3.28 -6.94 -6.43
CA PRO A 64 4.20 -5.97 -7.03
C PRO A 64 3.51 -4.62 -7.34
N GLU A 65 2.26 -4.66 -7.81
CA GLU A 65 1.46 -3.47 -8.14
C GLU A 65 0.91 -2.76 -6.89
N GLY A 66 1.05 -3.38 -5.71
CA GLY A 66 0.53 -2.86 -4.45
C GLY A 66 1.09 -1.48 -4.08
N TYR A 67 2.34 -1.21 -4.45
CA TYR A 67 2.99 0.07 -4.18
C TYR A 67 2.21 1.26 -4.75
N ASP A 68 2.02 1.29 -6.07
CA ASP A 68 1.31 2.38 -6.74
C ASP A 68 -0.16 2.45 -6.30
N ALA A 69 -0.83 1.30 -6.22
CA ALA A 69 -2.25 1.24 -5.90
C ALA A 69 -2.56 1.74 -4.47
N ILE A 70 -1.64 1.54 -3.52
CA ILE A 70 -1.75 2.04 -2.15
C ILE A 70 -1.44 3.53 -2.10
N LEU A 71 -0.34 3.99 -2.71
CA LEU A 71 0.02 5.41 -2.71
C LEU A 71 -1.03 6.26 -3.40
N ALA A 72 -1.58 5.81 -4.53
CA ALA A 72 -2.67 6.50 -5.22
C ALA A 72 -3.91 6.61 -4.32
N ARG A 73 -4.27 5.56 -3.59
CA ARG A 73 -5.40 5.62 -2.63
C ARG A 73 -5.10 6.59 -1.49
N LEU A 74 -3.92 6.53 -0.88
CA LEU A 74 -3.53 7.44 0.21
C LEU A 74 -3.54 8.91 -0.24
N ARG A 75 -3.05 9.21 -1.45
CA ARG A 75 -3.09 10.57 -2.02
C ARG A 75 -4.52 11.08 -2.18
N ARG A 76 -5.43 10.26 -2.70
CA ARG A 76 -6.86 10.61 -2.79
C ARG A 76 -7.47 10.88 -1.42
N GLU A 77 -7.20 10.04 -0.44
CA GLU A 77 -7.68 10.21 0.94
C GLU A 77 -7.14 11.49 1.59
N ALA A 78 -5.85 11.78 1.41
CA ALA A 78 -5.22 13.00 1.91
C ALA A 78 -5.83 14.24 1.26
N ALA A 79 -6.02 14.25 -0.06
CA ALA A 79 -6.64 15.35 -0.77
C ALA A 79 -8.10 15.57 -0.32
N ALA A 80 -8.88 14.50 -0.18
CA ALA A 80 -10.27 14.58 0.30
C ALA A 80 -10.35 15.17 1.71
N ARG A 81 -9.48 14.73 2.62
CA ARG A 81 -9.45 15.24 4.02
C ARG A 81 -9.04 16.71 4.09
N ARG A 82 -8.10 17.16 3.25
CA ARG A 82 -7.70 18.58 3.16
C ARG A 82 -8.86 19.49 2.73
N ARG A 83 -9.64 19.06 1.73
CA ARG A 83 -10.82 19.81 1.26
C ARG A 83 -11.92 19.92 2.32
N VAL A 84 -12.03 18.92 3.21
CA VAL A 84 -12.96 18.97 4.35
C VAL A 84 -12.45 19.91 5.44
N SER A 85 -11.14 19.94 5.70
CA SER A 85 -10.54 20.83 6.70
C SER A 85 -10.46 22.29 6.25
N ASP A 86 -10.36 22.54 4.93
CA ASP A 86 -10.28 23.89 4.37
C ASP A 86 -10.99 23.97 3.01
N PRO A 87 -12.28 24.35 2.96
CA PRO A 87 -13.08 24.34 1.73
C PRO A 87 -12.64 25.40 0.68
N ALA A 88 -11.79 26.35 1.08
CA ALA A 88 -11.35 27.48 0.25
C ALA A 88 -10.01 27.23 -0.48
N GLU A 89 -9.27 26.18 -0.13
CA GLU A 89 -8.03 25.82 -0.83
C GLU A 89 -8.33 25.07 -2.14
N THR A 90 -7.93 25.67 -3.26
CA THR A 90 -7.92 25.01 -4.57
C THR A 90 -7.09 23.73 -4.48
N PRO A 91 -7.56 22.58 -4.99
CA PRO A 91 -6.79 21.35 -4.89
C PRO A 91 -5.47 21.50 -5.63
N ALA A 92 -4.34 21.34 -4.93
CA ALA A 92 -3.08 21.10 -5.59
C ALA A 92 -3.24 19.84 -6.46
N GLU A 93 -2.99 19.95 -7.76
CA GLU A 93 -2.91 18.79 -8.64
C GLU A 93 -1.85 17.86 -8.07
N VAL A 94 -2.29 16.70 -7.58
CA VAL A 94 -1.37 15.63 -7.26
C VAL A 94 -0.99 15.02 -8.60
N PRO A 95 0.28 15.12 -9.04
CA PRO A 95 0.66 14.52 -10.31
C PRO A 95 0.30 13.03 -10.28
N ASP A 96 -0.42 12.59 -11.32
CA ASP A 96 -0.66 11.17 -11.58
C ASP A 96 0.67 10.56 -12.02
N GLY A 97 1.44 10.09 -11.03
CA GLY A 97 2.72 9.45 -11.27
C GLY A 97 3.44 9.06 -9.98
N PRO A 98 4.32 8.05 -10.01
CA PRO A 98 5.33 7.90 -8.97
C PRO A 98 6.19 9.18 -8.91
N PRO A 99 6.77 9.54 -7.75
CA PRO A 99 7.76 10.63 -7.69
C PRO A 99 8.89 10.33 -8.68
N ASP A 100 9.38 11.36 -9.40
CA ASP A 100 10.41 11.23 -10.43
C ASP A 100 11.55 10.31 -9.96
N GLU A 101 11.73 9.21 -10.70
CA GLU A 101 12.82 8.25 -10.54
C GLU A 101 14.14 8.93 -10.90
N LYS A 102 14.79 9.53 -9.91
CA LYS A 102 16.24 9.64 -9.90
C LYS A 102 16.77 8.63 -8.89
N ASP A 103 16.97 7.41 -9.37
CA ASP A 103 17.84 6.47 -8.69
C ASP A 103 19.23 7.12 -8.58
N PRO A 104 19.82 7.25 -7.38
CA PRO A 104 21.25 7.49 -7.30
C PRO A 104 21.95 6.27 -7.92
N GLU A 105 22.75 6.54 -8.96
CA GLU A 105 23.65 5.59 -9.61
C GLU A 105 24.57 4.87 -8.59
N PRO A 106 25.05 3.65 -8.92
CA PRO A 106 25.37 2.57 -7.97
C PRO A 106 26.44 2.87 -6.92
#